data_AF-S2XXL9-F1
#
_entry.id   AF-S2XXL9-F1
#
_cell.length_a   1.000
_cell.length_b   1.000
_cell.length_c   1.000
_cell.angle_alpha   90.00
_cell.angle_beta   90.00
_cell.angle_gamma   90.00
#
_symmetry.space_group_name_H-M   'P 1'
#
loop_
_entity.id
_entity.type
_entity.pdbx_description
1 polymer ?
#
loop_
_entity_poly.entity_id
_entity_poly.type
_entity_poly.pdbx_seq_one_letter_code
_entity_poly.pdbx_strand_id
1 'polypeptide(L)'
;MSQPPPPEPRYYELGELLEAYAETGFEFTDTVETPGPGLASYLRIAARDPARAETAVRQIDDLLSVGLFSEEIADDVEDLPHIRPPMGVSVEDCLRIAREHLIRFLQDPSQVPSMKPQNHWEWNERFPGLGQLLGAYFHQHFLSFYDSYDDALDDYVSEVLPEDKVQVAQDIDELLAMVPSEQELDSVTSILGLGYRPPQGMTHRQWLQQIRQRLSNE
;
A
#
# COMPACT_ATOMS: atom_id res chain seq x y z
N MET A 1 12.82 -15.64 23.45
CA MET A 1 11.56 -14.95 23.77
C MET A 1 11.54 -13.70 22.95
N SER A 2 10.81 -13.68 21.84
CA SER A 2 10.67 -12.50 21.00
C SER A 2 9.86 -11.46 21.76
N GLN A 3 10.33 -10.21 21.80
CA GLN A 3 9.51 -9.11 22.33
C GLN A 3 8.20 -9.05 21.53
N PRO A 4 7.07 -8.71 22.17
CA PRO A 4 5.87 -8.39 21.43
C PRO A 4 6.19 -7.27 20.43
N PRO A 5 5.58 -7.29 19.23
CA PRO A 5 5.77 -6.22 18.26
C PRO A 5 5.45 -4.86 18.93
N PRO A 6 6.16 -3.80 18.54
CA PRO A 6 5.84 -2.46 19.03
C PRO A 6 4.36 -2.16 18.74
N PRO A 7 3.68 -1.38 19.62
CA PRO A 7 2.32 -0.94 19.33
C PRO A 7 2.30 -0.11 18.05
N GLU A 8 1.19 -0.20 17.30
CA GLU A 8 0.99 0.62 16.11
C GLU A 8 1.09 2.11 16.48
N PRO A 9 1.79 2.93 15.67
CA PRO A 9 1.85 4.38 15.88
C PRO A 9 0.45 5.00 15.99
N ARG A 10 0.28 6.04 16.83
CA ARG A 10 -1.03 6.67 17.09
C ARG A 10 -1.80 7.05 15.83
N TYR A 11 -1.08 7.54 14.82
CA TYR A 11 -1.60 8.06 13.55
C TYR A 11 -1.24 7.20 12.34
N TYR A 12 -1.13 5.87 12.50
CA TYR A 12 -0.67 4.98 11.44
C TYR A 12 -1.49 5.08 10.14
N GLU A 13 -2.82 5.09 10.20
CA GLU A 13 -3.67 5.15 9.00
C GLU A 13 -3.71 6.55 8.40
N LEU A 14 -3.61 7.60 9.22
CA LEU A 14 -3.38 8.95 8.73
C LEU A 14 -2.06 9.04 7.96
N GLY A 15 -1.01 8.35 8.43
CA GLY A 15 0.24 8.18 7.69
C GLY A 15 0.01 7.60 6.30
N GLU A 16 -0.70 6.47 6.21
CA GLU A 16 -1.05 5.83 4.93
C GLU A 16 -1.87 6.75 4.01
N LEU A 17 -2.84 7.48 4.57
CA LEU A 17 -3.62 8.47 3.83
C LEU A 17 -2.74 9.57 3.25
N LEU A 18 -1.76 10.07 4.01
CA LEU A 18 -0.87 11.13 3.56
C LEU A 18 0.15 10.60 2.53
N GLU A 19 0.60 9.36 2.68
CA GLU A 19 1.49 8.69 1.72
C GLU A 19 0.84 8.48 0.35
N ALA A 20 -0.50 8.34 0.29
CA ALA A 20 -1.22 8.29 -0.98
C ALA A 20 -1.04 9.56 -1.85
N TYR A 21 -0.62 10.69 -1.26
CA TYR A 21 -0.29 11.92 -2.00
C TYR A 21 1.16 11.93 -2.53
N ALA A 22 2.01 10.95 -2.22
CA ALA A 22 3.40 10.90 -2.68
C ALA A 22 3.49 10.96 -4.22
N GLU A 23 2.56 10.32 -4.92
CA GLU A 23 2.46 10.30 -6.38
C GLU A 23 2.19 11.68 -7.01
N THR A 24 1.59 12.60 -6.25
CA THR A 24 1.42 14.01 -6.65
C THR A 24 2.49 14.91 -6.04
N GLY A 25 3.59 14.34 -5.55
CA GLY A 25 4.63 15.08 -4.84
C GLY A 25 4.10 15.74 -3.57
N PHE A 26 3.13 15.10 -2.90
CA PHE A 26 2.45 15.59 -1.71
C PHE A 26 1.60 16.85 -1.92
N GLU A 27 1.22 17.20 -3.16
CA GLU A 27 0.35 18.35 -3.39
C GLU A 27 -1.10 18.06 -3.00
N PHE A 28 -1.64 18.88 -2.09
CA PHE A 28 -3.03 18.79 -1.69
C PHE A 28 -3.91 19.56 -2.68
N THR A 29 -4.73 18.83 -3.42
CA THR A 29 -5.58 19.37 -4.50
C THR A 29 -7.06 19.05 -4.31
N ASP A 30 -7.43 18.46 -3.17
CA ASP A 30 -8.82 18.14 -2.88
C ASP A 30 -9.62 19.43 -2.68
N THR A 31 -10.84 19.45 -3.22
CA THR A 31 -11.82 20.49 -2.94
C THR A 31 -12.92 19.93 -2.05
N VAL A 32 -13.83 20.77 -1.57
CA VAL A 32 -14.97 20.31 -0.76
C VAL A 32 -15.85 19.34 -1.56
N GLU A 33 -15.91 19.50 -2.88
CA GLU A 33 -16.77 18.74 -3.80
C GLU A 33 -16.09 17.50 -4.36
N THR A 34 -14.80 17.58 -4.69
CA THR A 34 -14.10 16.54 -5.46
C THR A 34 -12.79 16.15 -4.78
N PRO A 35 -12.53 14.85 -4.55
CA PRO A 35 -11.22 14.40 -4.11
C PRO A 35 -10.19 14.59 -5.24
N GLY A 36 -9.02 15.11 -4.90
CA GLY A 36 -7.86 15.14 -5.76
C GLY A 36 -7.22 13.75 -5.91
N PRO A 37 -6.13 13.62 -6.68
CA PRO A 37 -5.59 12.31 -7.04
C PRO A 37 -5.10 11.48 -5.85
N GLY A 38 -4.49 12.10 -4.84
CA GLY A 38 -4.01 11.39 -3.63
C GLY A 38 -5.17 10.78 -2.85
N LEU A 39 -6.15 11.60 -2.47
CA LEU A 39 -7.34 11.12 -1.76
C LEU A 39 -8.16 10.12 -2.59
N ALA A 40 -8.28 10.33 -3.90
CA ALA A 40 -8.97 9.38 -4.77
C ALA A 40 -8.26 8.01 -4.82
N SER A 41 -6.92 7.99 -4.69
CA SER A 41 -6.15 6.76 -4.59
C SER A 41 -6.44 6.04 -3.28
N TYR A 42 -6.37 6.77 -2.16
CA TYR A 42 -6.73 6.24 -0.84
C TYR A 42 -8.14 5.67 -0.80
N LEU A 43 -9.13 6.39 -1.35
CA LEU A 43 -10.52 5.94 -1.40
C LEU A 43 -10.70 4.64 -2.21
N ARG A 44 -9.93 4.42 -3.29
CA ARG A 44 -9.97 3.15 -4.04
C ARG A 44 -9.47 1.97 -3.22
N ILE A 45 -8.46 2.19 -2.38
CA ILE A 45 -7.97 1.15 -1.46
C ILE A 45 -8.96 0.93 -0.31
N ALA A 46 -9.47 1.99 0.30
CA ALA A 46 -10.49 1.91 1.35
C ALA A 46 -11.81 1.29 0.86
N ALA A 47 -12.13 1.34 -0.45
CA ALA A 47 -13.28 0.63 -1.01
C ALA A 47 -13.20 -0.90 -0.87
N ARG A 48 -11.99 -1.46 -0.72
CA ARG A 48 -11.77 -2.89 -0.44
C ARG A 48 -11.85 -3.20 1.07
N ASP A 49 -11.44 -2.24 1.90
CA ASP A 49 -11.50 -2.32 3.35
C ASP A 49 -11.98 -0.99 3.96
N PRO A 50 -13.31 -0.80 4.11
CA PRO A 50 -13.86 0.44 4.64
C PRO A 50 -13.43 0.77 6.07
N ALA A 51 -12.96 -0.21 6.85
CA ALA A 51 -12.47 0.01 8.22
C ALA A 51 -11.26 0.95 8.26
N ARG A 52 -10.48 1.01 7.17
CA ARG A 52 -9.39 1.99 6.99
C ARG A 52 -9.91 3.41 6.99
N ALA A 53 -10.97 3.70 6.24
CA ALA A 53 -11.59 5.02 6.22
C ALA A 53 -12.17 5.41 7.59
N GLU A 54 -12.79 4.47 8.32
CA GLU A 54 -13.27 4.71 9.68
C GLU A 54 -12.12 5.07 10.65
N THR A 55 -10.98 4.40 10.50
CA THR A 55 -9.78 4.64 11.31
C THR A 55 -9.14 5.99 10.98
N ALA A 56 -8.96 6.30 9.69
CA ALA A 56 -8.47 7.60 9.25
C ALA A 56 -9.35 8.75 9.76
N VAL A 57 -10.69 8.62 9.72
CA VAL A 57 -11.60 9.63 10.27
C VAL A 57 -11.36 9.82 11.77
N ARG A 58 -11.26 8.73 12.56
CA ARG A 58 -10.98 8.82 13.99
C ARG A 58 -9.63 9.49 14.28
N GLN A 59 -8.59 9.13 13.54
CA GLN A 59 -7.24 9.67 13.73
C GLN A 59 -7.16 11.15 13.34
N ILE A 60 -7.85 11.57 12.26
CA ILE A 60 -7.99 12.98 11.91
C ILE A 60 -8.77 13.74 13.00
N ASP A 61 -9.88 13.18 13.50
CA ASP A 61 -10.65 13.80 14.58
C ASP A 61 -9.83 13.99 15.86
N ASP A 62 -9.06 12.97 16.25
CA ASP A 62 -8.15 13.03 17.39
C ASP A 62 -7.09 14.12 17.19
N LEU A 63 -6.38 14.11 16.06
CA LEU A 63 -5.35 15.11 15.74
C LEU A 63 -5.93 16.53 15.73
N LEU A 64 -7.08 16.75 15.09
CA LEU A 64 -7.73 18.06 15.04
C LEU A 64 -8.26 18.53 16.41
N SER A 65 -8.57 17.61 17.32
CA SER A 65 -9.01 17.95 18.67
C SER A 65 -7.86 18.41 19.57
N VAL A 66 -6.67 17.84 19.36
CA VAL A 66 -5.43 18.19 20.08
C VAL A 66 -4.75 19.42 19.45
N GLY A 67 -4.79 19.50 18.12
CA GLY A 67 -4.12 20.51 17.29
C GLY A 67 -2.72 20.09 16.87
N LEU A 68 -2.38 20.30 15.60
CA LEU A 68 -1.13 19.80 14.99
C LEU A 68 0.15 20.34 15.66
N PHE A 69 0.08 21.51 16.29
CA PHE A 69 1.21 22.17 16.94
C PHE A 69 1.30 21.91 18.45
N SER A 70 0.51 20.97 18.97
CA SER A 70 0.55 20.59 20.38
C SER A 70 1.80 19.77 20.70
N GLU A 71 2.47 20.06 21.82
CA GLU A 71 3.58 19.26 22.35
C GLU A 71 3.15 17.83 22.71
N GLU A 72 1.84 17.59 22.93
CA GLU A 72 1.32 16.26 23.28
C GLU A 72 1.58 15.21 22.18
N ILE A 73 1.46 15.63 20.92
CA ILE A 73 1.52 14.74 19.76
C ILE A 73 2.74 14.98 18.89
N ALA A 74 3.69 15.80 19.36
CA ALA A 74 4.85 16.21 18.56
C ALA A 74 5.64 14.99 18.04
N ASP A 75 5.90 14.01 18.91
CA ASP A 75 6.60 12.77 18.56
C ASP A 75 5.75 11.89 17.61
N ASP A 76 4.42 11.90 17.75
CA ASP A 76 3.51 11.11 16.93
C ASP A 76 3.36 11.66 15.50
N VAL A 77 3.58 12.98 15.30
CA VAL A 77 3.40 13.65 14.00
C VAL A 77 4.71 13.98 13.29
N GLU A 78 5.86 13.86 13.96
CA GLU A 78 7.18 14.17 13.40
C GLU A 78 7.49 13.37 12.13
N ASP A 79 7.13 12.08 12.13
CA ASP A 79 7.40 11.15 11.02
C ASP A 79 6.27 11.07 9.99
N LEU A 80 5.17 11.81 10.17
CA LEU A 80 4.04 11.76 9.22
C LEU A 80 4.41 12.43 7.88
N PRO A 81 3.98 11.86 6.74
CA PRO A 81 4.20 12.48 5.44
C PRO A 81 3.59 13.89 5.36
N HIS A 82 4.35 14.86 4.88
CA HIS A 82 3.91 16.26 4.84
C HIS A 82 3.27 16.63 3.51
N ILE A 83 1.95 16.80 3.51
CA ILE A 83 1.23 17.43 2.40
C ILE A 83 1.63 18.91 2.26
N ARG A 84 1.52 19.43 1.03
CA ARG A 84 1.72 20.83 0.66
C ARG A 84 0.35 21.47 0.45
N PRO A 85 -0.17 22.25 1.43
CA PRO A 85 -1.46 22.92 1.30
C PRO A 85 -1.42 24.00 0.21
N PRO A 86 -2.58 24.32 -0.40
CA PRO A 86 -2.72 25.53 -1.20
C PRO A 86 -2.40 26.80 -0.41
N MET A 87 -2.02 27.87 -1.11
CA MET A 87 -1.70 29.16 -0.48
C MET A 87 -2.87 29.67 0.37
N GLY A 88 -2.60 29.95 1.65
CA GLY A 88 -3.60 30.47 2.59
C GLY A 88 -4.48 29.41 3.25
N VAL A 89 -4.21 28.12 3.01
CA VAL A 89 -4.89 26.98 3.62
C VAL A 89 -3.93 26.30 4.58
N SER A 90 -4.39 25.94 5.79
CA SER A 90 -3.57 25.18 6.74
C SER A 90 -3.63 23.67 6.47
N VAL A 91 -2.65 22.91 6.99
CA VAL A 91 -2.71 21.43 6.95
C VAL A 91 -3.99 20.93 7.63
N GLU A 92 -4.39 21.51 8.75
CA GLU A 92 -5.64 21.14 9.42
C GLU A 92 -6.89 21.39 8.56
N ASP A 93 -6.91 22.47 7.76
CA ASP A 93 -8.02 22.71 6.83
C ASP A 93 -8.06 21.65 5.72
N CYS A 94 -6.89 21.24 5.21
CA CYS A 94 -6.77 20.12 4.29
C CYS A 94 -7.29 18.81 4.91
N LEU A 95 -6.90 18.51 6.15
CA LEU A 95 -7.38 17.32 6.87
C LEU A 95 -8.90 17.35 7.09
N ARG A 96 -9.49 18.52 7.37
CA ARG A 96 -10.95 18.68 7.44
C ARG A 96 -11.62 18.35 6.10
N ILE A 97 -11.06 18.78 4.97
CA ILE A 97 -11.58 18.45 3.64
C ILE A 97 -11.49 16.94 3.38
N ALA A 98 -10.34 16.33 3.63
CA ALA A 98 -10.15 14.89 3.44
C ALA A 98 -11.13 14.08 4.30
N ARG A 99 -11.28 14.46 5.58
CA ARG A 99 -12.26 13.86 6.51
C ARG A 99 -13.69 13.89 5.97
N GLU A 100 -14.16 15.00 5.42
CA GLU A 100 -15.52 15.10 4.90
C GLU A 100 -15.74 14.16 3.71
N HIS A 101 -14.73 13.96 2.86
CA HIS A 101 -14.79 12.96 1.79
C HIS A 101 -14.83 11.53 2.33
N LEU A 102 -14.02 11.21 3.35
CA LEU A 102 -14.06 9.90 4.00
C LEU A 102 -15.44 9.61 4.61
N ILE A 103 -16.05 10.60 5.25
CA ILE A 103 -17.41 10.47 5.81
C ILE A 103 -18.44 10.21 4.71
N ARG A 104 -18.37 10.94 3.58
CA ARG A 104 -19.27 10.69 2.44
C ARG A 104 -19.05 9.32 1.84
N PHE A 105 -17.80 8.89 1.71
CA PHE A 105 -17.46 7.54 1.27
C PHE A 105 -18.07 6.47 2.20
N LEU A 106 -17.96 6.63 3.52
CA LEU A 106 -18.55 5.68 4.48
C LEU A 106 -20.09 5.63 4.41
N GLN A 107 -20.73 6.72 3.99
CA GLN A 107 -22.19 6.76 3.76
C GLN A 107 -22.60 6.08 2.45
N ASP A 108 -21.79 6.19 1.40
CA ASP A 108 -22.04 5.59 0.08
C ASP A 108 -20.74 5.16 -0.62
N PRO A 109 -20.19 3.98 -0.28
CA PRO A 109 -18.95 3.48 -0.88
C PRO A 109 -19.04 3.24 -2.39
N SER A 110 -20.26 3.11 -2.93
CA SER A 110 -20.50 2.79 -4.34
C SER A 110 -20.10 3.92 -5.30
N GLN A 111 -19.84 5.12 -4.77
CA GLN A 111 -19.36 6.27 -5.56
C GLN A 111 -17.90 6.13 -5.99
N VAL A 112 -17.12 5.27 -5.32
CA VAL A 112 -15.73 5.03 -5.71
C VAL A 112 -15.72 4.02 -6.87
N PRO A 113 -15.18 4.39 -8.03
CA PRO A 113 -15.19 3.49 -9.19
C PRO A 113 -14.30 2.27 -8.93
N SER A 114 -14.84 1.08 -9.19
CA SER A 114 -14.07 -0.16 -9.19
C SER A 114 -13.07 -0.14 -10.36
N MET A 115 -11.82 0.22 -10.06
CA MET A 115 -10.72 0.28 -11.01
C MET A 115 -9.57 -0.61 -10.57
N LYS A 116 -8.72 -0.99 -11.52
CA LYS A 116 -7.39 -1.52 -11.21
C LYS A 116 -6.54 -0.41 -10.58
N PRO A 117 -5.51 -0.75 -9.76
CA PRO A 117 -4.62 0.27 -9.21
C PRO A 117 -4.05 1.19 -10.29
N GLN A 118 -3.95 2.48 -10.00
CA GLN A 118 -3.54 3.50 -10.97
C GLN A 118 -2.11 4.00 -10.80
N ASN A 119 -1.49 3.77 -9.64
CA ASN A 119 -0.15 4.27 -9.29
C ASN A 119 0.60 3.30 -8.37
N HIS A 120 1.85 3.60 -8.02
CA HIS A 120 2.72 2.67 -7.28
C HIS A 120 2.19 2.43 -5.86
N TRP A 121 1.70 3.48 -5.19
CA TRP A 121 1.12 3.35 -3.87
C TRP A 121 -0.08 2.38 -3.89
N GLU A 122 -1.03 2.54 -4.80
CA GLU A 122 -2.19 1.64 -4.90
C GLU A 122 -1.80 0.19 -5.23
N TRP A 123 -0.76 -0.03 -6.04
CA TRP A 123 -0.28 -1.38 -6.33
C TRP A 123 0.32 -2.05 -5.09
N ASN A 124 1.13 -1.33 -4.31
CA ASN A 124 1.72 -1.86 -3.09
C ASN A 124 0.65 -2.12 -2.01
N GLU A 125 -0.30 -1.20 -1.83
CA GLU A 125 -1.40 -1.38 -0.88
C GLU A 125 -2.34 -2.54 -1.23
N ARG A 126 -2.52 -2.82 -2.52
CA ARG A 126 -3.41 -3.90 -2.97
C ARG A 126 -2.78 -5.29 -2.88
N PHE A 127 -1.45 -5.38 -2.99
CA PHE A 127 -0.70 -6.64 -3.02
C PHE A 127 0.46 -6.63 -2.04
N PRO A 128 0.21 -6.40 -0.73
CA PRO A 128 1.28 -6.18 0.25
C PRO A 128 2.17 -7.42 0.41
N GLY A 129 1.61 -8.63 0.39
CA GLY A 129 2.37 -9.86 0.55
C GLY A 129 3.25 -10.13 -0.68
N LEU A 130 2.70 -9.95 -1.89
CA LEU A 130 3.49 -10.09 -3.11
C LEU A 130 4.54 -8.98 -3.24
N GLY A 131 4.22 -7.75 -2.84
CA GLY A 131 5.18 -6.64 -2.76
C GLY A 131 6.34 -6.95 -1.84
N GLN A 132 6.07 -7.51 -0.65
CA GLN A 132 7.12 -7.97 0.27
C GLN A 132 7.98 -9.06 -0.37
N LEU A 133 7.39 -10.10 -0.98
CA LEU A 133 8.15 -11.17 -1.62
C LEU A 133 9.07 -10.63 -2.72
N LEU A 134 8.52 -9.84 -3.65
CA LEU A 134 9.28 -9.34 -4.80
C LEU A 134 10.31 -8.29 -4.39
N GLY A 135 9.93 -7.34 -3.53
CA GLY A 135 10.76 -6.24 -3.08
C GLY A 135 11.82 -6.61 -2.05
N ALA A 136 11.62 -7.65 -1.23
CA ALA A 136 12.60 -8.06 -0.21
C ALA A 136 13.48 -9.24 -0.66
N TYR A 137 12.96 -10.19 -1.46
CA TYR A 137 13.72 -11.40 -1.85
C TYR A 137 14.13 -11.42 -3.32
N PHE A 138 13.43 -10.70 -4.20
CA PHE A 138 13.74 -10.65 -5.64
C PHE A 138 14.13 -9.25 -6.12
N HIS A 139 14.63 -8.41 -5.21
CA HIS A 139 15.12 -7.08 -5.51
C HIS A 139 16.37 -7.10 -6.42
N GLN A 140 16.77 -5.92 -6.89
CA GLN A 140 17.85 -5.71 -7.87
C GLN A 140 19.24 -6.21 -7.43
N HIS A 141 19.41 -6.64 -6.18
CA HIS A 141 20.66 -7.15 -5.65
C HIS A 141 20.54 -8.57 -5.08
N PHE A 142 19.43 -9.28 -5.30
CA PHE A 142 19.19 -10.57 -4.64
C PHE A 142 20.28 -11.62 -4.96
N LEU A 143 20.87 -11.60 -6.16
CA LEU A 143 22.01 -12.48 -6.53
C LEU A 143 23.30 -12.21 -5.74
N SER A 144 23.34 -11.15 -4.92
CA SER A 144 24.43 -10.91 -3.96
C SER A 144 24.22 -11.68 -2.65
N PHE A 145 22.99 -12.16 -2.42
CA PHE A 145 22.55 -12.85 -1.20
C PHE A 145 22.18 -14.32 -1.46
N TYR A 146 21.70 -14.63 -2.66
CA TYR A 146 21.21 -15.96 -3.04
C TYR A 146 21.89 -16.44 -4.32
N ASP A 147 22.20 -17.74 -4.38
CA ASP A 147 22.81 -18.37 -5.55
C ASP A 147 21.79 -18.60 -6.68
N SER A 148 20.50 -18.67 -6.36
CA SER A 148 19.41 -18.90 -7.32
C SER A 148 18.07 -18.32 -6.88
N TYR A 149 17.10 -18.33 -7.81
CA TYR A 149 15.70 -18.00 -7.52
C TYR A 149 15.05 -18.98 -6.54
N ASP A 150 15.46 -20.26 -6.61
CA ASP A 150 14.94 -21.30 -5.72
C ASP A 150 15.44 -21.09 -4.30
N ASP A 151 16.72 -20.72 -4.12
CA ASP A 151 17.29 -20.44 -2.79
C ASP A 151 16.61 -19.24 -2.13
N ALA A 152 16.36 -18.17 -2.89
CA ALA A 152 15.64 -16.99 -2.37
C ALA A 152 14.20 -17.32 -1.97
N LEU A 153 13.54 -18.19 -2.75
CA LEU A 153 12.17 -18.62 -2.45
C LEU A 153 12.12 -19.57 -1.25
N ASP A 154 13.07 -20.49 -1.13
CA ASP A 154 13.19 -21.38 0.02
C ASP A 154 13.43 -20.61 1.31
N ASP A 155 14.29 -19.59 1.27
CA ASP A 155 14.55 -18.72 2.41
C ASP A 155 13.26 -18.00 2.85
N TYR A 156 12.58 -17.33 1.91
CA TYR A 156 11.27 -16.70 2.16
C TYR A 156 10.28 -17.68 2.81
N VAL A 157 10.09 -18.85 2.21
CA VAL A 157 9.12 -19.85 2.68
C VAL A 157 9.49 -20.42 4.06
N SER A 158 10.79 -20.44 4.41
CA SER A 158 11.25 -20.87 5.73
C SER A 158 11.00 -19.84 6.83
N GLU A 159 10.95 -18.56 6.48
CA GLU A 159 10.83 -17.45 7.44
C GLU A 159 9.39 -16.98 7.65
N VAL A 160 8.54 -17.01 6.62
CA VAL A 160 7.18 -16.46 6.71
C VAL A 160 6.18 -17.40 7.38
N LEU A 161 5.18 -16.80 8.03
CA LEU A 161 4.11 -17.54 8.68
C LEU A 161 3.18 -18.19 7.63
N PRO A 162 2.49 -19.29 7.95
CA PRO A 162 1.58 -19.96 7.02
C PRO A 162 0.49 -19.04 6.45
N GLU A 163 -0.05 -18.13 7.26
CA GLU A 163 -1.03 -17.13 6.84
C GLU A 163 -0.49 -16.19 5.77
N ASP A 164 0.77 -15.77 5.88
CA ASP A 164 1.41 -14.88 4.91
C ASP A 164 1.62 -15.61 3.58
N LYS A 165 2.01 -16.89 3.61
CA LYS A 165 2.11 -17.72 2.38
C LYS A 165 0.77 -17.78 1.65
N VAL A 166 -0.32 -17.97 2.39
CA VAL A 166 -1.69 -17.98 1.82
C VAL A 166 -2.03 -16.62 1.24
N GLN A 167 -1.69 -15.53 1.92
CA GLN A 167 -1.92 -14.17 1.41
C GLN A 167 -1.15 -13.93 0.11
N VAL A 168 0.13 -14.29 0.02
CA VAL A 168 0.91 -14.13 -1.22
C VAL A 168 0.35 -14.98 -2.36
N ALA A 169 -0.09 -16.21 -2.09
CA ALA A 169 -0.72 -17.04 -3.11
C ALA A 169 -2.02 -16.40 -3.64
N GLN A 170 -2.82 -15.76 -2.77
CA GLN A 170 -4.02 -15.01 -3.14
C GLN A 170 -3.68 -13.75 -3.93
N ASP A 171 -2.66 -12.99 -3.52
CA ASP A 171 -2.17 -11.81 -4.23
C ASP A 171 -1.76 -12.17 -5.66
N ILE A 172 -1.04 -13.29 -5.85
CA ILE A 172 -0.65 -13.78 -7.17
C ILE A 172 -1.89 -14.15 -8.00
N ASP A 173 -2.82 -14.92 -7.44
CA ASP A 173 -4.04 -15.32 -8.15
C ASP A 173 -4.87 -14.09 -8.58
N GLU A 174 -5.02 -13.08 -7.71
CA GLU A 174 -5.71 -11.82 -8.03
C GLU A 174 -4.96 -11.01 -9.11
N LEU A 175 -3.65 -10.84 -8.98
CA LEU A 175 -2.85 -10.07 -9.94
C LEU A 175 -2.94 -10.69 -11.34
N LEU A 176 -2.78 -12.02 -11.43
CA LEU A 176 -2.82 -12.73 -12.72
C LEU A 176 -4.20 -12.68 -13.39
N ALA A 177 -5.28 -12.63 -12.61
CA ALA A 177 -6.64 -12.45 -13.12
C ALA A 177 -6.90 -11.02 -13.60
N MET A 178 -6.33 -10.03 -12.93
CA MET A 178 -6.52 -8.60 -13.24
C MET A 178 -5.67 -8.13 -14.42
N VAL A 179 -4.46 -8.67 -14.57
CA VAL A 179 -3.47 -8.22 -15.54
C VAL A 179 -3.25 -9.31 -16.60
N PRO A 180 -3.99 -9.29 -17.72
CA PRO A 180 -3.92 -10.34 -18.74
C PRO A 180 -2.71 -10.23 -19.67
N SER A 181 -2.11 -9.04 -19.78
CA SER A 181 -0.98 -8.77 -20.68
C SER A 181 0.35 -9.09 -19.98
N GLU A 182 1.25 -9.83 -20.63
CA GLU A 182 2.61 -10.04 -20.10
C GLU A 182 3.40 -8.74 -19.96
N GLN A 183 3.18 -7.75 -20.84
CA GLN A 183 3.86 -6.46 -20.76
C GLN A 183 3.39 -5.64 -19.56
N GLU A 184 2.08 -5.66 -19.29
CA GLU A 184 1.53 -4.98 -18.11
C GLU A 184 1.96 -5.73 -16.84
N LEU A 185 2.04 -7.07 -16.88
CA LEU A 185 2.52 -7.87 -15.75
C LEU A 185 3.98 -7.55 -15.41
N ASP A 186 4.87 -7.47 -16.41
CA ASP A 186 6.28 -7.04 -16.24
C ASP A 186 6.38 -5.65 -15.59
N SER A 187 5.52 -4.72 -16.02
CA SER A 187 5.47 -3.37 -15.47
C SER A 187 5.03 -3.37 -14.00
N VAL A 188 3.95 -4.10 -13.68
CA VAL A 188 3.39 -4.15 -12.33
C VAL A 188 4.31 -4.92 -11.36
N THR A 189 4.92 -6.03 -11.78
CA THR A 189 5.88 -6.72 -10.91
C THR A 189 7.10 -5.86 -10.61
N SER A 190 7.53 -5.02 -11.55
CA SER A 190 8.59 -4.03 -11.31
C SER A 190 8.16 -2.97 -10.28
N ILE A 191 6.91 -2.49 -10.35
CA ILE A 191 6.33 -1.58 -9.34
C ILE A 191 6.33 -2.22 -7.95
N LEU A 192 6.03 -3.53 -7.87
CA LEU A 192 6.04 -4.32 -6.64
C LEU A 192 7.47 -4.70 -6.18
N GLY A 193 8.52 -4.18 -6.83
CA GLY A 193 9.90 -4.32 -6.38
C GLY A 193 10.71 -5.44 -7.03
N LEU A 194 10.17 -6.15 -8.02
CA LEU A 194 10.92 -7.15 -8.77
C LEU A 194 12.09 -6.50 -9.51
N GLY A 195 13.32 -6.84 -9.12
CA GLY A 195 14.54 -6.25 -9.69
C GLY A 195 15.12 -7.00 -10.88
N TYR A 196 14.71 -8.25 -11.12
CA TYR A 196 15.19 -9.07 -12.22
C TYR A 196 14.06 -9.72 -13.00
N ARG A 197 14.32 -9.97 -14.28
CA ARG A 197 13.42 -10.78 -15.10
C ARG A 197 13.34 -12.21 -14.57
N PRO A 198 12.20 -12.90 -14.78
CA PRO A 198 12.04 -14.31 -14.46
C PRO A 198 13.18 -15.20 -14.95
N PRO A 199 13.35 -16.40 -14.36
CA PRO A 199 14.31 -17.39 -14.81
C PRO A 199 14.31 -17.59 -16.34
N GLN A 200 15.48 -17.84 -16.90
CA GLN A 200 15.66 -17.92 -18.35
C GLN A 200 14.67 -18.90 -19.00
N GLY A 201 13.94 -18.41 -20.00
CA GLY A 201 12.97 -19.21 -20.76
C GLY A 201 11.55 -19.22 -20.18
N MET A 202 11.31 -18.54 -19.05
CA MET A 202 9.98 -18.37 -18.48
C MET A 202 9.40 -16.98 -18.77
N THR A 203 8.08 -16.90 -18.93
CA THR A 203 7.36 -15.63 -18.84
C THR A 203 7.09 -15.25 -17.38
N HIS A 204 6.74 -13.98 -17.13
CA HIS A 204 6.39 -13.52 -15.77
C HIS A 204 5.23 -14.33 -15.19
N ARG A 205 4.21 -14.58 -16.01
CA ARG A 205 3.07 -15.38 -15.59
C ARG A 205 3.44 -16.81 -15.23
N GLN A 206 4.25 -17.47 -16.03
CA GLN A 206 4.69 -18.85 -15.75
C GLN A 206 5.45 -18.92 -14.43
N TRP A 207 6.33 -17.94 -14.18
CA TRP A 207 7.11 -17.89 -12.95
C TRP A 207 6.25 -17.58 -11.72
N LEU A 208 5.34 -16.60 -11.78
CA LEU A 208 4.40 -16.33 -10.69
C LEU A 208 3.48 -17.54 -10.40
N GLN A 209 3.01 -18.24 -11.43
CA GLN A 209 2.24 -19.47 -11.25
C GLN A 209 3.06 -20.57 -10.56
N GLN A 210 4.35 -20.68 -10.86
CA GLN A 210 5.24 -21.63 -10.20
C GLN A 210 5.45 -21.27 -8.71
N ILE A 211 5.69 -19.99 -8.40
CA ILE A 211 5.79 -19.50 -7.02
C ILE A 211 4.51 -19.84 -6.25
N ARG A 212 3.35 -19.49 -6.81
CA ARG A 212 2.03 -19.77 -6.21
C ARG A 212 1.82 -21.26 -5.93
N GLN A 213 2.26 -22.14 -6.83
CA GLN A 213 2.18 -23.60 -6.61
C GLN A 213 3.06 -24.05 -5.44
N ARG A 214 4.28 -23.50 -5.31
CA ARG A 214 5.18 -23.83 -4.20
C ARG A 214 4.61 -23.39 -2.85
N LEU A 215 4.07 -22.17 -2.79
CA LEU A 215 3.39 -21.64 -1.59
C LEU A 215 2.17 -22.46 -1.16
N SER A 216 1.53 -23.18 -2.09
CA SER A 216 0.34 -23.99 -1.80
C SER A 216 0.65 -25.45 -1.43
N ASN A 217 1.87 -25.92 -1.68
CA ASN A 217 2.26 -27.33 -1.55
C ASN A 217 3.11 -27.61 -0.29
N GLU A 218 3.45 -26.57 0.48
CA GLU A 218 4.20 -26.63 1.74
C GLU A 218 3.32 -26.25 2.93
#